data_AF-A0A1J5QXG5-F1
#
_entry.id   AF-A0A1J5QXG5-F1
#
_cell.length_a   1.000
_cell.length_b   1.000
_cell.length_c   1.000
_cell.angle_alpha   90.00
_cell.angle_beta   90.00
_cell.angle_gamma   90.00
#
_symmetry.space_group_name_H-M   'P 1'
#
loop_
_entity.id
_entity.type
_entity.pdbx_description
1 polymer ?
#
loop_
_entity_poly.entity_id
_entity_poly.type
_entity_poly.pdbx_seq_one_letter_code
_entity_poly.pdbx_strand_id
1 'polypeptide(L)'
;MGAELTLPALLQLGLRITSSRDLDQARWLVRQAGVDAVRKATHELASRHMPRPQRVILYLGLERRTTPRPDLPHAAAAQAHTRNRQLGWYGEAASAGR
;
A
#
# COMPACT_ATOMS: atom_id res chain seq x y z
N MET A 1 -23.24 3.33 2.64
CA MET A 1 -22.77 4.14 1.50
C MET A 1 -21.33 4.55 1.77
N GLY A 2 -20.36 3.89 1.13
CA GLY A 2 -18.95 4.23 1.32
C GLY A 2 -18.63 5.45 0.48
N ALA A 3 -18.43 6.60 1.11
CA ALA A 3 -17.94 7.78 0.41
C ALA A 3 -16.58 7.46 -0.20
N GLU A 4 -16.51 7.41 -1.53
CA GLU A 4 -15.26 7.20 -2.24
C GLU A 4 -14.45 8.49 -2.13
N LEU A 5 -13.43 8.48 -1.28
CA LEU A 5 -12.57 9.65 -1.15
C LEU A 5 -11.77 9.84 -2.43
N THR A 6 -11.92 11.03 -3.00
CA THR A 6 -11.16 11.47 -4.16
C THR A 6 -9.67 11.59 -3.80
N LEU A 7 -8.80 11.40 -4.79
CA LEU A 7 -7.35 11.47 -4.60
C LEU A 7 -6.87 12.77 -3.91
N PRO A 8 -7.43 13.96 -4.20
CA PRO A 8 -7.10 15.19 -3.47
C PRO A 8 -7.39 15.11 -1.97
N ALA A 9 -8.52 14.50 -1.58
CA ALA A 9 -8.89 14.35 -0.18
C ALA A 9 -7.94 13.40 0.58
N LEU A 10 -7.42 12.37 -0.08
CA LEU A 10 -6.43 11.45 0.49
C LEU A 10 -5.07 12.12 0.69
N LEU A 11 -4.66 13.00 -0.22
CA LEU A 11 -3.41 13.75 -0.10
C LEU A 11 -3.45 14.76 1.06
N GLN A 12 -4.63 15.27 1.42
CA GLN A 12 -4.82 16.15 2.58
C GLN A 12 -4.73 15.44 3.94
N LEU A 13 -4.62 14.11 3.97
CA LEU A 13 -4.48 13.36 5.22
C LEU A 13 -3.08 13.43 5.83
N GLY A 14 -2.12 14.04 5.13
CA GLY A 14 -0.72 14.12 5.58
C GLY A 14 0.05 12.80 5.40
N LEU A 15 -0.47 11.89 4.58
CA LEU A 15 0.14 10.59 4.29
C LEU A 15 1.18 10.70 3.17
N ARG A 16 2.31 10.01 3.33
CA ARG A 16 3.31 9.86 2.27
C ARG A 16 2.87 8.78 1.30
N ILE A 17 2.29 9.19 0.18
CA ILE A 17 1.86 8.30 -0.91
C ILE A 17 2.93 8.32 -2.00
N THR A 18 3.62 7.19 -2.18
CA THR A 18 4.72 7.05 -3.17
C THR A 18 4.48 5.93 -4.18
N SER A 19 3.42 5.15 -4.00
CA SER A 19 3.11 3.99 -4.82
C SER A 19 1.61 3.73 -4.84
N SER A 20 1.13 2.97 -5.83
CA SER A 20 -0.26 2.51 -5.89
C SER A 20 -0.66 1.72 -4.64
N ARG A 21 0.28 0.95 -4.07
CA ARG A 21 0.07 0.24 -2.80
C ARG A 21 -0.20 1.18 -1.64
N ASP A 22 0.51 2.30 -1.55
CA ASP A 22 0.28 3.32 -0.52
C ASP A 22 -1.12 3.94 -0.68
N LEU A 23 -1.55 4.20 -1.92
CA LEU A 23 -2.88 4.72 -2.21
C LEU A 23 -3.99 3.74 -1.77
N ASP A 24 -3.84 2.46 -2.08
CA ASP A 24 -4.77 1.41 -1.65
C ASP A 24 -4.83 1.29 -0.12
N GLN A 25 -3.68 1.43 0.55
CA GLN A 25 -3.62 1.44 2.00
C GLN A 25 -4.30 2.67 2.59
N ALA A 26 -4.11 3.86 2.01
CA ALA A 26 -4.76 5.08 2.45
C ALA A 26 -6.29 4.98 2.30
N ARG A 27 -6.77 4.48 1.16
CA ARG A 27 -8.21 4.22 0.94
C ARG A 27 -8.78 3.23 1.95
N TRP A 28 -8.06 2.13 2.19
CA TRP A 28 -8.47 1.14 3.19
C TRP A 28 -8.50 1.72 4.61
N LEU A 29 -7.46 2.47 4.99
CA LEU A 29 -7.36 3.15 6.28
C LEU A 29 -8.58 4.01 6.56
N VAL A 30 -8.96 4.85 5.61
CA VAL A 30 -10.11 5.74 5.80
C VAL A 30 -11.41 4.95 5.89
N ARG A 31 -11.57 3.87 5.12
CA ARG A 31 -12.75 3.01 5.24
C ARG A 31 -12.84 2.29 6.59
N GLN A 32 -11.71 1.97 7.21
CA GLN A 32 -11.68 1.24 8.49
C GLN A 32 -11.75 2.15 9.72
N ALA A 33 -10.98 3.24 9.73
CA ALA A 33 -10.84 4.11 10.90
C ALA A 33 -11.58 5.46 10.75
N GLY A 34 -11.97 5.84 9.53
CA GLY A 34 -12.52 7.16 9.24
C GLY A 34 -11.45 8.23 9.01
N VAL A 35 -11.87 9.38 8.47
CA VAL A 35 -10.97 10.48 8.10
C VAL A 35 -10.29 11.10 9.33
N ASP A 36 -11.05 11.38 10.38
CA ASP A 36 -10.55 12.12 11.55
C ASP A 36 -9.53 11.32 12.35
N ALA A 37 -9.77 10.02 12.54
CA ALA A 37 -8.82 9.13 13.21
C ALA A 37 -7.50 9.05 12.42
N VAL A 38 -7.57 8.96 11.09
CA VAL A 38 -6.39 8.92 10.22
C VAL A 38 -5.64 10.26 10.28
N ARG A 39 -6.34 11.41 10.25
CA ARG A 39 -5.70 12.73 10.39
C ARG A 39 -5.00 12.87 11.73
N LYS A 40 -5.67 12.50 12.84
CA LYS A 40 -5.09 12.57 14.19
C LYS A 40 -3.85 11.68 14.32
N ALA A 41 -3.96 10.41 13.91
CA ALA A 41 -2.83 9.48 13.94
C ALA A 41 -1.66 9.95 13.06
N THR A 42 -1.97 10.51 11.89
CA THR A 42 -0.92 11.07 11.01
C THR A 42 -0.25 12.25 11.69
N HIS A 43 -1.00 13.17 12.29
CA HIS A 43 -0.46 14.32 13.02
C HIS A 43 0.44 13.90 14.19
N GLU A 44 0.01 12.94 15.00
CA GLU A 44 0.78 12.40 16.14
C GLU A 44 2.07 11.71 15.68
N LEU A 45 2.05 11.05 14.51
CA LEU A 45 3.23 10.41 13.93
C LEU A 45 4.13 11.37 13.14
N ALA A 46 3.61 12.53 12.71
CA ALA A 46 4.30 13.47 11.86
C ALA A 46 5.25 14.36 12.68
N SER A 47 6.44 13.86 12.97
CA SER A 47 7.47 14.64 13.67
C SER A 47 8.28 15.54 12.70
N ARG A 48 8.68 15.02 11.53
CA ARG A 48 9.42 15.79 10.48
C ARG A 48 9.05 15.41 9.05
N HIS A 49 8.45 14.24 8.85
CA HIS A 49 8.05 13.73 7.55
C HIS A 49 6.65 13.14 7.63
N MET A 50 5.93 13.23 6.53
CA MET A 50 4.66 12.55 6.35
C MET A 50 4.84 11.03 6.56
N PRO A 51 4.10 10.39 7.48
CA PRO A 51 4.20 8.96 7.70
C PRO A 51 3.64 8.18 6.51
N ARG A 52 4.18 6.99 6.28
CA ARG A 52 3.60 6.06 5.30
C ARG A 52 2.29 5.47 5.83
N PRO A 53 1.31 5.15 4.96
CA PRO A 53 0.05 4.52 5.36
C PRO A 53 0.24 3.28 6.24
N GLN A 54 1.19 2.41 5.91
CA GLN A 54 1.52 1.23 6.73
C GLN A 54 1.86 1.58 8.20
N ARG A 55 2.55 2.70 8.43
CA ARG A 55 2.92 3.13 9.80
C ARG A 55 1.69 3.59 10.59
N VAL A 56 0.75 4.26 9.93
CA VAL A 56 -0.52 4.68 10.52
C VAL A 56 -1.40 3.47 10.84
N ILE A 57 -1.42 2.47 9.96
CA ILE A 57 -2.11 1.18 10.19
C ILE A 57 -1.63 0.53 11.49
N LEU A 58 -0.31 0.42 11.66
CA LEU A 58 0.29 -0.16 12.86
C LEU A 58 0.00 0.68 14.12
N TYR A 59 0.06 2.01 14.01
CA TYR A 59 -0.21 2.92 15.14
C TYR A 59 -1.65 2.81 15.64
N LEU A 60 -2.61 2.67 14.72
CA LEU A 60 -4.02 2.47 15.05
C LEU A 60 -4.34 1.04 15.51
N GLY A 61 -3.34 0.16 15.63
CA GLY A 61 -3.54 -1.25 15.99
C GLY A 61 -4.33 -2.04 14.95
N LEU A 62 -4.35 -1.57 13.69
CA LEU A 62 -5.11 -2.18 12.62
C LEU A 62 -4.29 -3.29 11.95
N GLU A 63 -4.88 -4.47 11.78
CA GLU A 63 -4.28 -5.55 10.99
C GLU A 63 -4.86 -5.60 9.58
N ARG A 64 -4.18 -4.93 8.64
CA ARG A 64 -4.47 -5.16 7.23
C ARG A 64 -3.85 -6.48 6.81
N ARG A 65 -4.63 -7.57 6.88
CA ARG A 65 -4.27 -8.85 6.24
C ARG A 65 -4.14 -8.61 4.73
N THR A 66 -2.93 -8.28 4.27
CA THR A 66 -2.53 -8.52 2.88
C THR A 66 -2.39 -10.02 2.75
N THR A 67 -3.51 -10.71 2.57
CA THR A 67 -3.48 -12.14 2.24
C THR A 67 -2.64 -12.24 0.96
N PRO A 68 -1.49 -12.93 0.97
CA PRO A 68 -0.93 -13.41 -0.27
C PRO A 68 -2.02 -14.25 -0.92
N ARG A 69 -2.14 -14.15 -2.24
CA ARG A 69 -3.07 -14.93 -3.07
C ARG A 69 -3.28 -16.33 -2.42
N PRO A 70 -4.49 -16.69 -1.98
CA PRO A 70 -4.73 -17.92 -1.22
C PRO A 70 -4.34 -19.19 -1.99
N ASP A 71 -4.14 -19.05 -3.30
CA ASP A 71 -3.82 -20.11 -4.24
C ASP A 71 -2.32 -20.42 -4.34
N LEU A 72 -1.44 -19.68 -3.63
CA LEU A 72 0.00 -19.90 -3.68
C LEU A 72 0.59 -20.17 -2.28
N PRO A 73 1.23 -21.33 -2.04
CA PRO A 73 1.95 -21.56 -0.80
C PRO A 73 3.04 -20.49 -0.64
N HIS A 74 3.22 -19.99 0.58
CA HIS A 74 4.09 -18.84 0.91
C HIS A 74 5.50 -18.93 0.29
N ALA A 75 6.05 -20.15 0.21
CA ALA A 75 7.32 -20.44 -0.44
C ALA A 75 7.33 -20.09 -1.94
N ALA A 76 6.26 -20.37 -2.67
CA ALA A 76 6.17 -20.09 -4.10
C ALA A 76 5.99 -18.58 -4.39
N ALA A 77 5.31 -17.83 -3.51
CA ALA A 77 5.20 -16.38 -3.63
C ALA A 77 6.55 -15.67 -3.37
N ALA A 78 7.32 -16.15 -2.38
CA ALA A 78 8.66 -15.67 -2.10
C ALA A 78 9.65 -16.01 -3.23
N GLN A 79 9.53 -17.21 -3.82
CA GLN A 79 10.33 -17.63 -4.98
C GLN A 79 9.99 -16.83 -6.24
N ALA A 80 8.71 -16.56 -6.52
CA ALA A 80 8.29 -15.70 -7.63
C ALA A 80 8.81 -14.26 -7.49
N HIS A 81 8.77 -13.71 -6.28
CA HIS A 81 9.33 -12.39 -5.99
C HIS A 81 10.85 -12.37 -6.17
N THR A 82 11.56 -13.42 -5.74
CA THR A 82 13.01 -13.56 -5.91
C THR A 82 13.38 -13.72 -7.38
N ARG A 83 12.62 -14.52 -8.14
CA ARG A 83 12.78 -14.74 -9.58
C ARG A 83 12.60 -13.43 -10.37
N ASN A 84 11.55 -12.66 -10.09
CA ASN A 84 11.33 -11.36 -10.74
C ASN A 84 12.44 -10.35 -10.42
N ARG A 85 13.07 -10.45 -9.24
CA ARG A 85 14.21 -9.60 -8.87
C ARG A 85 15.49 -9.99 -9.62
N GLN A 86 15.68 -11.27 -9.90
CA GLN A 86 16.83 -11.79 -10.64
C GLN A 86 16.73 -11.57 -12.16
N LEU A 87 15.51 -11.57 -12.71
CA LEU A 87 15.30 -11.40 -14.16
C LEU A 87 15.37 -9.93 -14.63
N GLY A 88 15.38 -8.97 -13.71
CA GLY A 88 15.34 -7.55 -14.07
C GLY A 88 14.01 -7.16 -14.75
N TRP A 89 13.76 -5.85 -14.86
CA TRP A 89 12.58 -5.29 -15.54
C TRP A 89 12.71 -5.29 -17.08
N TYR A 90 13.58 -6.13 -17.65
CA TYR A 90 13.73 -6.28 -19.10
C TYR A 90 13.03 -7.55 -19.57
N GLY A 91 11.70 -7.46 -19.60
CA GLY A 91 10.82 -8.43 -20.24
C GLY A 91 10.09 -7.81 -21.42
N GLU A 92 10.77 -7.03 -22.25
CA GLU A 92 10.22 -6.58 -23.52
C GLU A 92 11.25 -6.83 -24.64
N ALA A 93 10.74 -7.38 -25.76
CA ALA A 93 11.39 -7.53 -27.06
C ALA A 93 12.42 -8.67 -27.27
N ALA A 94 11.99 -9.94 -27.24
CA ALA A 94 12.67 -11.00 -28.01
C ALA A 94 11.77 -12.22 -28.30
N SER A 95 10.60 -12.00 -28.90
CA SER A 95 9.90 -13.06 -29.67
C SER A 95 9.48 -12.49 -31.02
N ALA A 96 10.46 -11.92 -31.74
CA ALA A 96 10.44 -11.83 -33.18
C ALA A 96 11.46 -12.85 -33.69
N GLY A 97 11.00 -13.86 -34.42
CA GLY A 97 11.85 -14.77 -35.20
C GLY A 97 12.02 -16.18 -34.65
N ARG A 98 11.06 -17.05 -34.94
CA ARG A 98 11.21 -18.04 -36.03
C ARG A 98 9.88 -18.75 -36.29
#